data_AF-A0A0G9MNZ2-F1
#
_entry.id   AF-A0A0G9MNZ2-F1
#
_cell.length_a   1.000
_cell.length_b   1.000
_cell.length_c   1.000
_cell.angle_alpha   90.00
_cell.angle_beta   90.00
_cell.angle_gamma   90.00
#
_symmetry.space_group_name_H-M   'P 1'
#
loop_
_entity.id
_entity.type
_entity.pdbx_description
1 polymer ?
#
loop_
_entity_poly.entity_id
_entity_poly.type
_entity_poly.pdbx_seq_one_letter_code
_entity_poly.pdbx_strand_id
1 'polypeptide(L)'
;MLASPAPFPHAGSIAYRLHTAEPVRIQREHPDGTVLVERRRRLPGGATAPLPGASANLTMPRAELFETPDAAAHGGVGKARQSRRRRAAGGQG
;
A
#
# COMPACT_ATOMS: atom_id res chain seq x y z
N MET A 1 8.75 -9.39 -27.74
CA MET A 1 8.05 -9.83 -26.52
C MET A 1 7.28 -8.63 -25.97
N LEU A 2 5.95 -8.65 -26.02
CA LEU A 2 5.15 -7.64 -25.32
C LEU A 2 5.19 -7.99 -23.83
N ALA A 3 5.76 -7.11 -23.01
CA ALA A 3 5.74 -7.28 -21.56
C ALA A 3 4.27 -7.30 -21.10
N SER A 4 3.82 -8.43 -20.55
CA SER A 4 2.52 -8.46 -19.88
C SER A 4 2.56 -7.46 -18.74
N PRO A 5 1.55 -6.57 -18.60
CA PRO A 5 1.52 -5.61 -17.51
C PRO A 5 1.55 -6.39 -16.20
N ALA A 6 2.56 -6.14 -15.37
CA ALA A 6 2.66 -6.78 -14.08
C ALA A 6 1.41 -6.44 -13.26
N PRO A 7 0.72 -7.42 -12.66
CA PRO A 7 -0.47 -7.14 -11.89
C PRO A 7 -0.12 -6.23 -10.71
N PHE A 8 -0.95 -5.21 -10.47
CA PHE A 8 -0.77 -4.31 -9.33
C PHE A 8 -0.79 -5.10 -8.00
N PRO A 9 -0.04 -4.66 -6.98
CA PRO A 9 1.04 -3.67 -7.02
C PRO A 9 2.34 -4.16 -7.70
N HIS A 10 2.96 -3.32 -8.54
CA HIS A 10 4.29 -3.58 -9.14
C HIS A 10 5.23 -2.38 -8.95
N ALA A 11 6.54 -2.62 -9.11
CA ALA A 11 7.55 -1.56 -8.98
C ALA A 11 7.31 -0.44 -10.02
N GLY A 12 7.30 0.79 -9.55
CA GLY A 12 7.04 2.00 -10.34
C GLY A 12 5.60 2.53 -10.23
N SER A 13 4.62 1.70 -9.83
CA SER A 13 3.23 2.14 -9.70
C SER A 13 3.03 3.13 -8.55
N ILE A 14 2.01 3.99 -8.68
CA ILE A 14 1.49 4.79 -7.57
C ILE A 14 0.41 3.98 -6.86
N ALA A 15 0.55 3.88 -5.55
CA ALA A 15 -0.42 3.28 -4.65
C ALA A 15 -0.80 4.28 -3.55
N TYR A 16 -1.86 3.96 -2.83
CA TYR A 16 -2.39 4.77 -1.74
C TYR A 16 -2.38 3.95 -0.46
N ARG A 17 -1.89 4.55 0.61
CA ARG A 17 -1.82 3.91 1.93
C ARG A 17 -3.19 3.81 2.57
N LEU A 18 -3.49 2.64 3.13
CA LEU A 18 -4.66 2.41 3.96
C LEU A 18 -4.84 3.51 5.03
N HIS A 19 -6.08 3.94 5.25
CA HIS A 19 -6.50 4.97 6.20
C HIS A 19 -6.06 6.40 5.90
N THR A 20 -4.86 6.64 5.37
CA THR A 20 -4.36 7.99 5.12
C THR A 20 -4.56 8.46 3.69
N ALA A 21 -4.80 7.53 2.74
CA ALA A 21 -4.86 7.80 1.30
C ALA A 21 -3.65 8.61 0.78
N GLU A 22 -2.52 8.53 1.50
CA GLU A 22 -1.27 9.16 1.09
C GLU A 22 -0.72 8.44 -0.14
N PRO A 23 -0.35 9.17 -1.20
CA PRO A 23 0.26 8.55 -2.37
C PRO A 23 1.67 8.09 -2.05
N VAL A 24 1.98 6.88 -2.47
CA VAL A 24 3.31 6.28 -2.39
C VAL A 24 3.66 5.66 -3.73
N ARG A 25 4.94 5.61 -4.07
CA ARG A 25 5.44 4.91 -5.24
C ARG A 25 6.11 3.62 -4.81
N ILE A 26 5.75 2.52 -5.45
CA ILE A 26 6.34 1.23 -5.13
C ILE A 26 7.75 1.18 -5.73
N GLN A 27 8.75 0.94 -4.90
CA GLN A 27 10.14 0.80 -5.33
C GLN A 27 10.48 -0.67 -5.55
N ARG A 28 10.11 -1.53 -4.59
CA ARG A 28 10.44 -2.95 -4.62
C ARG A 28 9.43 -3.76 -3.83
N GLU A 29 9.05 -4.93 -4.34
CA GLU A 29 8.33 -5.95 -3.57
C GLU A 29 9.32 -6.94 -2.97
N HIS A 30 9.08 -7.35 -1.72
CA HIS A 30 9.88 -8.36 -1.04
C HIS A 30 9.10 -9.68 -0.93
N PRO A 31 9.80 -10.83 -0.89
CA PRO A 31 9.16 -12.14 -0.84
C PRO A 31 8.35 -12.39 0.44
N ASP A 32 8.61 -11.65 1.52
CA ASP A 32 7.85 -11.71 2.78
C ASP A 32 6.49 -10.99 2.73
N GLY A 33 6.10 -10.43 1.57
CA GLY A 33 4.84 -9.73 1.38
C GLY A 33 4.86 -8.27 1.83
N THR A 34 6.04 -7.73 2.16
CA THR A 34 6.27 -6.30 2.32
C THR A 34 6.73 -5.66 1.02
N VAL A 35 6.58 -4.35 0.96
CA VAL A 35 6.93 -3.51 -0.18
C VAL A 35 7.67 -2.28 0.33
N LEU A 36 8.82 -2.01 -0.28
CA LEU A 36 9.52 -0.75 -0.13
C LEU A 36 8.81 0.27 -1.02
N VAL A 37 8.37 1.37 -0.41
CA VAL A 37 7.69 2.45 -1.09
C VAL A 37 8.36 3.79 -0.80
N GLU A 38 8.23 4.71 -1.74
CA GLU A 38 8.60 6.12 -1.60
C GLU A 38 7.34 6.95 -1.37
N ARG A 39 7.29 7.67 -0.26
CA ARG A 39 6.25 8.63 0.06
C ARG A 39 6.27 9.78 -0.94
N ARG A 40 5.09 10.10 -1.44
CA ARG A 40 4.88 11.24 -2.34
C ARG A 40 3.89 12.21 -1.71
N ARG A 41 4.01 13.48 -2.06
CA ARG A 41 2.99 14.49 -1.81
C ARG A 41 2.12 14.67 -3.04
N ARG A 42 0.84 14.98 -2.83
CA ARG A 42 -0.01 15.51 -3.90
C ARG A 42 0.34 16.98 -4.13
N LEU A 43 0.50 17.34 -5.39
CA LEU A 43 0.63 18.72 -5.84
C LEU A 43 -0.74 19.23 -6.32
N PRO A 44 -0.97 20.55 -6.30
CA PRO A 44 -2.12 21.13 -6.99
C PRO A 44 -2.11 20.70 -8.46
N GLY A 45 -3.26 20.26 -8.98
CA GLY A 45 -3.40 19.71 -10.33
C GLY A 45 -3.31 18.18 -10.44
N GLY A 46 -3.25 17.45 -9.31
CA GLY A 46 -3.34 15.98 -9.31
C GLY A 46 -2.02 15.25 -9.57
N ALA A 47 -0.93 15.98 -9.81
CA ALA A 47 0.41 15.41 -9.88
C ALA A 47 0.88 14.93 -8.50
N THR A 48 1.81 13.97 -8.50
CA THR A 48 2.50 13.53 -7.27
C THR A 48 3.98 13.85 -7.38
N ALA A 49 4.63 14.20 -6.27
CA ALA A 49 6.06 14.47 -6.21
C ALA A 49 6.70 13.75 -5.02
N PRO A 50 7.97 13.32 -5.11
CA PRO A 50 8.68 12.75 -3.97
C PRO A 50 8.60 13.67 -2.75
N LEU A 51 8.39 13.10 -1.56
CA LEU A 51 8.43 13.85 -0.33
C LEU A 51 9.90 14.13 0.04
N PRO A 52 10.31 15.40 0.25
CA PRO A 52 11.69 15.70 0.63
C PRO A 52 11.96 15.25 2.07
N GLY A 53 13.10 14.58 2.31
CA GLY A 53 13.60 14.23 3.64
C GLY A 53 14.02 12.77 3.82
N ALA A 54 14.72 12.48 4.92
CA ALA A 54 15.29 11.16 5.22
C ALA A 54 14.23 10.04 5.38
N SER A 55 12.97 10.39 5.65
CA SER A 55 11.86 9.44 5.79
C SER A 55 11.00 9.31 4.52
N ALA A 56 11.57 9.64 3.36
CA ALA A 56 10.90 9.49 2.07
C ALA A 56 10.63 8.02 1.73
N ASN A 57 11.47 7.09 2.17
CA ASN A 57 11.27 5.66 1.92
C ASN A 57 10.74 4.94 3.16
N LEU A 58 9.80 4.02 2.95
CA LEU A 58 9.21 3.22 4.02
C LEU A 58 8.89 1.82 3.51
N THR A 59 9.08 0.81 4.37
CA THR A 59 8.64 -0.56 4.10
C THR A 59 7.30 -0.78 4.80
N MET A 60 6.32 -1.31 4.07
CA MET A 60 4.98 -1.63 4.61
C MET A 60 4.45 -2.91 4.00
N PRO A 61 3.45 -3.58 4.60
CA PRO A 61 2.84 -4.76 3.98
C PRO A 61 2.08 -4.38 2.72
N ARG A 62 2.26 -5.18 1.65
CA ARG A 62 1.60 -5.00 0.35
C ARG A 62 0.08 -4.83 0.48
N ALA A 63 -0.51 -5.55 1.42
CA ALA A 63 -1.94 -5.56 1.63
C ALA A 63 -2.47 -4.20 2.16
N GLU A 64 -1.62 -3.28 2.61
CA GLU A 64 -2.02 -1.91 3.01
C GLU A 64 -1.94 -0.90 1.85
N LEU A 65 -1.62 -1.36 0.64
CA LEU A 65 -1.59 -0.54 -0.57
C LEU A 65 -2.82 -0.77 -1.43
N PHE A 66 -3.37 0.32 -1.94
CA PHE A 66 -4.54 0.34 -2.83
C PHE A 66 -4.24 1.13 -4.09
N GLU A 67 -4.88 0.76 -5.20
CA GLU A 67 -4.70 1.43 -6.49
C GLU A 67 -5.33 2.83 -6.51
N THR A 68 -6.40 3.04 -5.72
CA THR A 68 -7.14 4.30 -5.67
C THR A 68 -7.20 4.87 -4.25
N PRO A 69 -7.27 6.21 -4.11
CA PRO A 69 -7.39 6.85 -2.80
C PRO A 69 -8.71 6.53 -2.11
N ASP A 70 -9.78 6.34 -2.89
CA ASP A 70 -11.10 5.94 -2.41
C ASP A 70 -11.02 4.55 -1.75
N ALA A 71 -10.41 3.57 -2.44
CA ALA A 71 -10.19 2.24 -1.88
C ALA A 71 -9.26 2.26 -0.66
N ALA A 72 -8.30 3.18 -0.58
CA ALA A 72 -7.46 3.35 0.61
C ALA A 72 -8.23 3.95 1.81
N ALA A 73 -9.15 4.87 1.56
CA ALA A 73 -10.00 5.49 2.58
C ALA A 73 -11.06 4.50 3.10
N HIS A 74 -11.72 3.76 2.22
CA HIS A 74 -12.79 2.81 2.54
C HIS A 74 -12.31 1.38 2.82
N GLY A 75 -11.15 0.99 2.32
CA GLY A 75 -10.58 -0.37 2.48
C GLY A 75 -10.25 -0.73 3.93
N GLY A 76 -10.13 0.27 4.81
CA GLY A 76 -9.96 0.07 6.25
C GLY A 76 -11.17 -0.59 6.91
N VAL A 77 -12.36 -0.38 6.34
CA VAL A 77 -13.63 -0.89 6.85
C VAL A 77 -13.76 -2.40 6.60
N GLY A 78 -13.18 -2.91 5.50
CA GLY A 78 -13.16 -4.34 5.17
C GLY A 78 -12.04 -5.13 5.86
N LYS A 79 -10.86 -4.53 6.04
CA LYS A 79 -9.67 -5.20 6.60
C LYS A 79 -9.68 -5.34 8.13
N ALA A 80 -10.33 -4.41 8.85
CA ALA A 80 -10.54 -4.55 10.30
C ALA A 80 -11.29 -5.86 10.65
N ARG A 81 -12.07 -6.40 9.71
CA ARG A 81 -12.82 -7.65 9.90
C ARG A 81 -11.97 -8.92 9.72
N GLN A 82 -10.80 -8.85 9.06
CA GLN A 82 -9.96 -10.03 8.82
C GLN A 82 -8.93 -10.26 9.95
N SER A 83 -8.48 -9.21 10.64
CA SER A 83 -7.56 -9.36 11.79
C SER A 83 -8.28 -9.86 13.06
N ARG A 84 -9.60 -9.65 13.17
CA ARG A 84 -10.42 -10.15 14.29
C ARG A 84 -10.93 -11.60 14.09
N ARG A 85 -10.32 -12.40 13.22
CA ARG A 85 -10.61 -13.84 13.09
C ARG A 85 -9.42 -14.77 13.36
N ARG A 86 -8.25 -14.24 13.74
CA ARG A 86 -7.08 -15.04 14.19
C ARG A 86 -6.85 -15.03 15.70
N ARG A 87 -7.87 -14.74 16.50
CA ARG A 87 -7.91 -15.03 17.94
C ARG A 87 -9.30 -15.51 18.36
N ALA A 88 -9.76 -16.60 17.74
CA ALA A 88 -10.94 -17.36 18.20
C ALA A 88 -10.87 -18.85 17.80
N ALA A 89 -9.67 -19.37 17.55
CA ALA A 89 -9.42 -20.79 17.31
C ALA A 89 -8.15 -21.17 18.08
N GLY A 90 -8.28 -21.22 19.40
CA GLY A 90 -7.20 -21.47 20.34
C GLY A 90 -7.81 -21.59 21.74
N GLY A 91 -8.52 -22.70 21.94
CA GLY A 91 -9.23 -23.01 23.18
C GLY A 91 -9.97 -24.34 23.02
N GLN A 92 -9.20 -25.41 22.78
CA GLN A 92 -9.60 -26.75 23.18
C GLN A 92 -9.41 -26.85 24.69
N GLY A 93 -10.39 -27.41 25.40
CA GLY A 93 -10.40 -27.62 26.85
C GLY A 93 -11.81 -27.86 27.34
#